data_AF-A0A538R4S0-F1
#
_entry.id   AF-A0A538R4S0-F1
#
_cell.length_a   1.000
_cell.length_b   1.000
_cell.length_c   1.000
_cell.angle_alpha   90.00
_cell.angle_beta   90.00
_cell.angle_gamma   90.00
#
_symmetry.space_group_name_H-M   'P 1'
#
loop_
_entity.id
_entity.type
_entity.pdbx_description
1 polymer ?
#
loop_
_entity_poly.entity_id
_entity_poly.type
_entity_poly.pdbx_seq_one_letter_code
_entity_poly.pdbx_strand_id
1 'polypeptide(L)'
;MVDRMRTSADMPATDFAVASDSDDVDPTHASLPRRVILAFAGIEVLFKVLVGYSYLFLAGAHTATERRTSLTWYIAVSLPFTAVFFAGLVRLLAPQRRWYREQRAGQVGDATLALAGEALHRLPSRVAWLWTFQWGCALAVLVTVREVTCVEAGALFLATMITGPQPVARGIARWLAAPSMLQVSLLARERGITLRTPVLPLRRRLVQFGMLIAITPTTYVASFAFSAGASRTTIEDMRAPIAICAIAIVAFAAISAGLMAASITRAVASMSEAIRAVARQGDMTRVARIPQQLRDEVGGLAASINEMIDRLERTAAEHAAMSCRTRWRRATRSSSSCATPRSSRRSAGWPRGSRTRSTRRSSSSATACSS
;
A
#
# COMPACT_ATOMS: atom_id res chain seq x y z
N MET A 1 -59.31 1.53 0.54
CA MET A 1 -58.19 2.14 1.30
C MET A 1 -57.39 1.00 1.88
N VAL A 2 -56.09 0.93 1.55
CA VAL A 2 -55.14 -0.18 1.82
C VAL A 2 -55.27 -1.38 0.87
N ASP A 3 -54.40 -1.44 -0.16
CA ASP A 3 -53.57 -2.63 -0.44
C ASP A 3 -52.50 -2.32 -1.53
N ARG A 4 -51.35 -3.00 -1.46
CA ARG A 4 -50.09 -2.88 -2.24
C ARG A 4 -49.02 -1.91 -1.74
N MET A 5 -48.36 -2.29 -0.64
CA MET A 5 -46.91 -2.10 -0.51
C MET A 5 -46.21 -3.36 -1.04
N ARG A 6 -45.50 -3.23 -2.17
CA ARG A 6 -44.55 -4.23 -2.65
C ARG A 6 -43.34 -4.23 -1.72
N THR A 7 -43.13 -5.35 -1.04
CA THR A 7 -41.91 -5.69 -0.31
C THR A 7 -40.73 -5.81 -1.28
N SER A 8 -39.76 -4.91 -1.15
CA SER A 8 -38.44 -5.00 -1.77
C SER A 8 -37.56 -5.91 -0.92
N ALA A 9 -37.70 -7.22 -1.09
CA ALA A 9 -36.83 -8.21 -0.47
C ALA A 9 -36.54 -9.32 -1.49
N ASP A 10 -35.71 -9.00 -2.48
CA ASP A 10 -34.93 -10.00 -3.22
C ASP A 10 -33.81 -9.29 -3.99
N MET A 11 -32.70 -9.08 -3.29
CA MET A 11 -31.40 -8.76 -3.90
C MET A 11 -30.39 -9.70 -3.24
N PRO A 12 -29.71 -10.58 -3.99
CA PRO A 12 -28.76 -11.52 -3.42
C PRO A 12 -27.60 -10.74 -2.80
N ALA A 13 -27.41 -10.93 -1.49
CA ALA A 13 -26.22 -10.52 -0.79
C ALA A 13 -25.03 -11.19 -1.47
N THR A 14 -24.18 -10.38 -2.11
CA THR A 14 -22.86 -10.83 -2.55
C THR A 14 -22.05 -11.09 -1.30
N ASP A 15 -22.01 -12.35 -0.89
CA ASP A 15 -21.08 -12.88 0.10
C ASP A 15 -19.66 -12.59 -0.37
N PHE A 16 -19.13 -11.45 0.07
CA PHE A 16 -17.69 -11.26 0.13
C PHE A 16 -17.20 -12.10 1.31
N ALA A 17 -16.88 -13.36 1.01
CA ALA A 17 -16.18 -14.25 1.92
C ALA A 17 -14.89 -13.56 2.39
N VAL A 18 -14.97 -13.04 3.61
CA VAL A 18 -13.83 -12.58 4.39
C VAL A 18 -13.05 -13.83 4.75
N ALA A 19 -11.84 -13.97 4.20
CA ALA A 19 -10.87 -14.94 4.69
C ALA A 19 -10.49 -14.53 6.12
N SER A 20 -11.25 -15.03 7.09
CA SER A 20 -10.78 -15.20 8.45
C SER A 20 -9.86 -16.42 8.43
N ASP A 21 -8.56 -16.19 8.29
CA ASP A 21 -7.59 -17.23 8.62
C ASP A 21 -6.44 -16.63 9.40
N SER A 22 -6.59 -16.74 10.71
CA SER A 22 -5.48 -16.79 11.65
C SER A 22 -5.13 -18.26 11.85
N ASP A 23 -4.50 -18.87 10.84
CA ASP A 23 -3.63 -20.05 10.97
C ASP A 23 -2.93 -20.31 9.62
N ASP A 24 -1.70 -20.78 9.70
CA ASP A 24 -0.79 -21.20 8.62
C ASP A 24 -0.42 -20.18 7.51
N VAL A 25 0.78 -19.59 7.65
CA VAL A 25 1.47 -18.92 6.55
C VAL A 25 1.89 -19.98 5.53
N ASP A 26 1.02 -20.27 4.58
CA ASP A 26 1.31 -21.18 3.48
C ASP A 26 2.59 -20.74 2.73
N PRO A 27 3.66 -21.56 2.72
CA PRO A 27 4.93 -21.25 2.06
C PRO A 27 4.82 -21.21 0.52
N THR A 28 3.66 -21.53 -0.06
CA THR A 28 3.44 -21.55 -1.51
C THR A 28 3.17 -20.18 -2.14
N HIS A 29 2.90 -19.12 -1.35
CA HIS A 29 2.85 -17.76 -1.89
C HIS A 29 4.24 -17.34 -2.39
N ALA A 30 4.44 -17.40 -3.70
CA ALA A 30 5.65 -16.94 -4.37
C ALA A 30 6.12 -15.61 -3.75
N SER A 31 7.35 -15.59 -3.22
CA SER A 31 7.94 -14.39 -2.60
C SER A 31 7.67 -13.16 -3.48
N LEU A 32 7.31 -12.02 -2.88
CA LEU A 32 7.00 -10.77 -3.60
C LEU A 32 7.94 -10.51 -4.80
N PRO A 33 9.27 -10.68 -4.67
CA PRO A 33 10.19 -10.49 -5.79
C PRO A 33 9.88 -11.36 -7.02
N ARG A 34 9.50 -12.62 -6.82
CA ARG A 34 9.14 -13.53 -7.93
C ARG A 34 7.85 -13.09 -8.61
N ARG A 35 6.82 -12.70 -7.84
CA ARG A 35 5.55 -12.20 -8.39
C ARG A 35 5.75 -10.94 -9.21
N VAL A 36 6.53 -9.98 -8.70
CA VAL A 36 6.85 -8.73 -9.42
C VAL A 36 7.60 -9.03 -10.72
N ILE A 37 8.65 -9.86 -10.67
CA ILE A 37 9.43 -10.18 -11.88
C ILE A 37 8.57 -10.89 -12.93
N LEU A 38 7.77 -11.89 -12.54
CA LEU A 38 6.91 -12.63 -13.48
C LEU A 38 5.83 -11.73 -14.09
N ALA A 39 5.19 -10.88 -13.28
CA ALA A 39 4.19 -9.95 -13.78
C ALA A 39 4.78 -8.96 -14.80
N PHE A 40 5.93 -8.35 -14.49
CA PHE A 40 6.60 -7.45 -15.42
C PHE A 40 7.15 -8.20 -16.65
N ALA A 41 7.59 -9.45 -16.53
CA ALA A 41 7.99 -10.25 -17.69
C ALA A 41 6.82 -10.50 -18.66
N GLY A 42 5.65 -10.91 -18.15
CA GLY A 42 4.48 -11.13 -18.99
C GLY A 42 4.02 -9.85 -19.70
N ILE A 43 3.98 -8.74 -18.98
CA ILE A 43 3.56 -7.44 -19.52
C ILE A 43 4.58 -6.90 -20.51
N GLU A 44 5.87 -7.06 -20.23
CA GLU A 44 6.93 -6.63 -21.14
C GLU A 44 6.84 -7.37 -22.47
N VAL A 45 6.62 -8.69 -22.46
CA VAL A 45 6.44 -9.47 -23.69
C VAL A 45 5.23 -8.96 -24.49
N LEU A 46 4.08 -8.79 -23.82
CA LEU A 46 2.87 -8.27 -24.45
C LEU A 46 3.10 -6.89 -25.10
N PHE A 47 3.72 -5.97 -24.37
CA PHE A 47 4.01 -4.62 -24.86
C PHE A 47 5.07 -4.61 -25.96
N LYS A 48 6.08 -5.49 -25.91
CA LYS A 48 7.08 -5.61 -26.98
C LYS A 48 6.45 -6.09 -28.29
N VAL A 49 5.50 -7.02 -28.24
CA VAL A 49 4.76 -7.44 -29.43
C VAL A 49 3.92 -6.29 -29.99
N LEU A 50 3.14 -5.63 -29.12
CA LEU A 50 2.28 -4.51 -29.51
C LEU A 50 3.08 -3.34 -30.09
N VAL A 51 4.07 -2.85 -29.36
CA VAL A 51 4.92 -1.71 -29.77
C VAL A 51 5.80 -2.08 -30.95
N GLY A 52 6.26 -3.33 -31.03
CA GLY A 52 7.02 -3.83 -32.19
C GLY A 52 6.19 -3.76 -33.46
N TYR A 53 4.93 -4.18 -33.42
CA TYR A 53 4.00 -4.00 -34.55
C TYR A 53 3.85 -2.52 -34.93
N SER A 54 3.63 -1.65 -33.93
CA SER A 54 3.46 -0.22 -34.15
C SER A 54 4.70 0.44 -34.75
N TYR A 55 5.88 -0.02 -34.35
CA TYR A 55 7.15 0.43 -34.92
C TYR A 55 7.31 0.01 -36.38
N LEU A 56 6.86 -1.18 -36.78
CA LEU A 56 6.90 -1.58 -38.19
C LEU A 56 6.07 -0.65 -39.08
N PHE A 57 4.91 -0.22 -38.58
CA PHE A 57 4.09 0.78 -39.27
C PHE A 57 4.82 2.13 -39.34
N LEU A 58 5.39 2.58 -38.22
CA LEU A 58 6.12 3.84 -38.12
C LEU A 58 7.39 3.88 -39.00
N ALA A 59 8.00 2.72 -39.25
CA ALA A 59 9.17 2.56 -40.09
C ALA A 59 8.82 2.42 -41.59
N GLY A 60 7.55 2.47 -41.96
CA GLY A 60 7.12 2.31 -43.35
C GLY A 60 7.49 0.94 -43.95
N ALA A 61 7.56 -0.10 -43.12
CA ALA A 61 8.04 -1.41 -43.56
C ALA A 61 6.95 -2.17 -44.34
N HIS A 62 6.87 -1.95 -45.65
CA HIS A 62 5.82 -2.50 -46.50
C HIS A 62 6.15 -3.91 -46.99
N THR A 63 7.41 -4.18 -47.32
CA THR A 63 7.87 -5.48 -47.84
C THR A 63 8.27 -6.45 -46.72
N ALA A 64 8.27 -7.76 -47.01
CA ALA A 64 8.68 -8.79 -46.06
C ALA A 64 10.14 -8.60 -45.60
N THR A 65 11.02 -8.18 -46.50
CA THR A 65 12.44 -7.93 -46.21
C THR A 65 12.64 -6.72 -45.31
N GLU A 66 11.93 -5.61 -45.56
CA GLU A 66 11.94 -4.43 -44.69
C GLU A 66 11.39 -4.76 -43.31
N ARG A 67 10.26 -5.48 -43.23
CA ARG A 67 9.68 -5.89 -41.95
C ARG A 67 10.65 -6.74 -41.13
N ARG A 68 11.30 -7.73 -41.76
CA ARG A 68 12.29 -8.58 -41.10
C ARG A 68 13.48 -7.77 -40.59
N THR A 69 13.96 -6.82 -41.39
CA THR A 69 15.09 -5.96 -41.04
C THR A 69 14.73 -5.03 -39.88
N SER A 70 13.59 -4.34 -39.96
CA SER A 70 13.09 -3.45 -38.90
C SER A 70 12.79 -4.20 -37.60
N LEU A 71 12.22 -5.41 -37.69
CA LEU A 71 11.99 -6.26 -36.52
C LEU A 71 13.32 -6.70 -35.87
N THR A 72 14.31 -7.05 -36.68
CA THR A 72 15.63 -7.49 -36.18
C THR A 72 16.31 -6.35 -35.45
N TRP A 73 16.25 -5.13 -35.98
CA TRP A 73 16.75 -3.93 -35.28
C TRP A 73 15.96 -3.62 -34.02
N TYR A 74 14.63 -3.70 -34.07
CA TYR A 74 13.78 -3.52 -32.90
C TYR A 74 14.19 -4.48 -31.77
N ILE A 75 14.39 -5.76 -32.09
CA ILE A 75 14.84 -6.77 -31.12
C ILE A 75 16.26 -6.45 -30.63
N ALA A 76 17.21 -6.20 -31.54
CA ALA A 76 18.60 -5.95 -31.20
C ALA A 76 18.78 -4.73 -30.28
N VAL A 77 18.03 -3.65 -30.51
CA VAL A 77 18.05 -2.47 -29.66
C VAL A 77 17.28 -2.71 -28.36
N SER A 78 16.11 -3.32 -28.40
CA SER A 78 15.27 -3.46 -27.20
C SER A 78 15.80 -4.47 -26.18
N LEU A 79 16.46 -5.54 -26.62
CA LEU A 79 16.97 -6.62 -25.78
C LEU A 79 17.95 -6.15 -24.68
N PRO A 80 19.01 -5.36 -24.96
CA PRO A 80 19.91 -4.86 -23.91
C PRO A 80 19.19 -3.95 -22.90
N PHE A 81 18.27 -3.08 -23.35
CA PHE A 81 17.48 -2.26 -22.43
C PHE A 81 16.57 -3.11 -21.54
N THR A 82 15.94 -4.16 -22.09
CA THR A 82 15.14 -5.12 -21.32
C THR A 82 16.00 -5.86 -20.28
N ALA A 83 17.21 -6.29 -20.64
CA ALA A 83 18.14 -6.91 -19.70
C ALA A 83 18.53 -5.95 -18.56
N VAL A 84 18.84 -4.70 -18.88
CA VAL A 84 19.14 -3.64 -17.89
C VAL A 84 17.93 -3.37 -16.99
N PHE A 85 16.72 -3.34 -17.54
CA PHE A 85 15.49 -3.20 -16.77
C PHE A 85 15.32 -4.33 -15.76
N PHE A 86 15.44 -5.60 -16.17
CA PHE A 86 15.30 -6.72 -15.23
C PHE A 86 16.43 -6.78 -14.21
N ALA A 87 17.66 -6.44 -14.60
CA ALA A 87 18.77 -6.30 -13.65
C ALA A 87 18.47 -5.19 -12.61
N GLY A 88 17.95 -4.05 -13.05
CA GLY A 88 17.50 -2.97 -12.19
C GLY A 88 16.36 -3.39 -11.27
N LEU A 89 15.38 -4.12 -11.78
CA LEU A 89 14.24 -4.65 -11.00
C LEU A 89 14.71 -5.62 -9.92
N VAL A 90 15.64 -6.53 -10.24
CA VAL A 90 16.27 -7.43 -9.27
C VAL A 90 17.00 -6.65 -8.17
N ARG A 91 17.74 -5.59 -8.53
CA ARG A 91 18.41 -4.71 -7.55
C ARG A 91 17.42 -3.97 -6.66
N LEU A 92 16.32 -3.45 -7.22
CA LEU A 92 15.26 -2.79 -6.44
C LEU A 92 14.58 -3.73 -5.44
N LEU A 93 14.49 -5.02 -5.78
CA LEU A 93 13.89 -6.06 -4.93
C LEU A 93 14.88 -6.74 -3.96
N ALA A 94 16.17 -6.40 -4.01
CA ALA A 94 17.20 -7.02 -3.18
C ALA A 94 16.96 -6.85 -1.66
N PRO A 95 16.54 -5.66 -1.14
CA PRO A 95 16.23 -5.51 0.29
C PRO A 95 15.10 -6.43 0.75
N GLN A 96 14.08 -6.62 -0.09
CA GLN A 96 12.97 -7.53 0.18
C GLN A 96 13.43 -8.99 0.18
N ARG A 97 14.27 -9.40 -0.78
CA ARG A 97 14.88 -10.74 -0.78
C ARG A 97 15.73 -11.02 0.44
N ARG A 98 16.42 -10.00 0.97
CA ARG A 98 17.22 -10.13 2.20
C ARG A 98 16.32 -10.32 3.42
N TRP A 99 15.29 -9.49 3.55
CA TRP A 99 14.30 -9.61 4.63
C TRP A 99 13.61 -10.97 4.65
N TYR A 100 13.12 -11.47 3.51
CA TYR A 100 12.52 -12.81 3.45
C TYR A 100 13.49 -13.94 3.83
N ARG A 101 14.79 -13.79 3.54
CA ARG A 101 15.81 -14.77 3.94
C ARG A 101 16.05 -14.74 5.44
N GLU A 102 16.22 -13.56 6.02
CA GLU A 102 16.41 -13.39 7.47
C GLU A 102 15.17 -13.82 8.27
N GLN A 103 13.98 -13.58 7.74
CA GLN A 103 12.72 -14.05 8.32
C GLN A 103 12.62 -15.57 8.36
N ARG A 104 12.99 -16.25 7.26
CA ARG A 104 13.06 -17.72 7.23
C ARG A 104 14.11 -18.31 8.17
N ALA A 105 15.18 -17.56 8.43
CA ALA A 105 16.22 -17.94 9.38
C ALA A 105 15.86 -17.62 10.84
N GLY A 106 14.71 -16.99 11.11
CA GLY A 106 14.30 -16.58 12.46
C GLY A 106 15.10 -15.39 13.03
N GLN A 107 15.89 -14.70 12.21
CA GLN A 107 16.83 -13.65 12.62
C GLN A 107 16.46 -12.28 12.00
N VAL A 108 15.21 -11.83 12.17
CA VAL A 108 14.78 -10.53 11.62
C VAL A 108 15.35 -9.39 12.44
N GLY A 109 16.44 -8.79 11.97
CA GLY A 109 16.98 -7.56 12.54
C GLY A 109 16.13 -6.33 12.22
N ASP A 110 16.02 -5.41 13.17
CA ASP A 110 15.22 -4.18 13.03
C ASP A 110 15.72 -3.27 11.91
N ALA A 111 17.04 -3.22 11.70
CA ALA A 111 17.66 -2.48 10.60
C ALA A 111 17.25 -3.05 9.22
N THR A 112 17.21 -4.38 9.07
CA THR A 112 16.78 -5.02 7.83
C THR A 112 15.29 -4.77 7.57
N LEU A 113 14.47 -4.83 8.62
CA LEU A 113 13.03 -4.54 8.52
C LEU A 113 12.78 -3.09 8.08
N ALA A 114 13.48 -2.13 8.67
CA ALA A 114 13.40 -0.71 8.28
C ALA A 114 13.78 -0.51 6.81
N LEU A 115 14.94 -1.03 6.38
CA LEU A 115 15.42 -0.93 5.00
C LEU A 115 14.45 -1.59 4.01
N ALA A 116 13.92 -2.75 4.35
CA ALA A 116 12.93 -3.46 3.53
C ALA A 116 11.66 -2.60 3.39
N GLY A 117 11.11 -2.09 4.50
CA GLY A 117 9.93 -1.24 4.50
C GLY A 117 10.10 0.03 3.67
N GLU A 118 11.22 0.72 3.80
CA GLU A 118 11.52 1.92 2.99
C GLU A 118 11.64 1.59 1.50
N ALA A 119 12.34 0.51 1.15
CA ALA A 119 12.50 0.07 -0.23
C ALA A 119 11.14 -0.28 -0.86
N LEU A 120 10.26 -0.90 -0.10
CA LEU A 120 8.94 -1.33 -0.56
C LEU A 120 8.01 -0.14 -0.87
N HIS A 121 8.02 0.90 -0.04
CA HIS A 121 7.24 2.11 -0.29
C HIS A 121 7.76 2.94 -1.47
N ARG A 122 9.07 2.85 -1.76
CA ARG A 122 9.68 3.52 -2.93
C ARG A 122 9.57 2.69 -4.21
N LEU A 123 9.28 1.40 -4.11
CA LEU A 123 9.27 0.45 -5.23
C LEU A 123 8.37 0.92 -6.39
N PRO A 124 7.09 1.32 -6.19
CA PRO A 124 6.23 1.65 -7.32
C PRO A 124 6.73 2.83 -8.15
N SER A 125 7.27 3.86 -7.49
CA SER A 125 7.84 5.03 -8.18
C SER A 125 9.12 4.67 -8.94
N ARG A 126 10.02 3.92 -8.30
CA ARG A 126 11.31 3.52 -8.90
C ARG A 126 11.14 2.60 -10.09
N VAL A 127 10.25 1.61 -9.99
CA VAL A 127 9.96 0.69 -11.11
C VAL A 127 9.35 1.44 -12.29
N ALA A 128 8.45 2.39 -12.04
CA ALA A 128 7.86 3.19 -13.10
C ALA A 128 8.87 4.05 -13.85
N TRP A 129 9.77 4.72 -13.12
CA TRP A 129 10.87 5.45 -13.75
C TRP A 129 11.80 4.53 -14.52
N LEU A 130 12.19 3.39 -13.94
CA LEU A 130 13.03 2.40 -14.61
C LEU A 130 12.40 1.94 -15.93
N TRP A 131 11.09 1.70 -15.93
CA TRP A 131 10.36 1.26 -17.12
C TRP A 131 10.23 2.38 -18.18
N THR A 132 9.95 3.61 -17.75
CA THR A 132 9.97 4.78 -18.65
C THR A 132 11.34 5.02 -19.27
N PHE A 133 12.43 4.88 -18.50
CA PHE A 133 13.78 4.99 -19.05
C PHE A 133 14.06 3.89 -20.07
N GLN A 134 13.67 2.65 -19.77
CA GLN A 134 13.84 1.55 -20.69
C GLN A 134 13.14 1.82 -22.04
N TRP A 135 11.86 2.16 -22.01
CA TRP A 135 11.08 2.41 -23.23
C TRP A 135 11.52 3.68 -23.95
N GLY A 136 11.75 4.77 -23.22
CA GLY A 136 12.21 6.04 -23.77
C GLY A 136 13.57 5.93 -24.45
N CYS A 137 14.56 5.30 -23.80
CA CYS A 137 15.88 5.13 -24.38
C CYS A 137 15.87 4.15 -25.56
N ALA A 138 15.16 3.02 -25.45
CA ALA A 138 15.08 2.05 -26.55
C ALA A 138 14.47 2.69 -27.81
N LEU A 139 13.38 3.45 -27.67
CA LEU A 139 12.77 4.11 -28.82
C LEU A 139 13.55 5.33 -29.31
N ALA A 140 14.19 6.09 -28.42
CA ALA A 140 15.06 7.19 -28.84
C ALA A 140 16.20 6.66 -29.74
N VAL A 141 16.81 5.52 -29.39
CA VAL A 141 17.82 4.88 -30.24
C VAL A 141 17.21 4.41 -31.56
N LEU A 142 16.03 3.78 -31.54
CA LEU A 142 15.39 3.30 -32.78
C LEU A 142 14.99 4.44 -33.74
N VAL A 143 14.49 5.55 -33.21
CA VAL A 143 14.08 6.73 -34.00
C VAL A 143 15.28 7.52 -34.53
N THR A 144 16.43 7.45 -33.85
CA THR A 144 17.66 8.16 -34.29
C THR A 144 18.48 7.37 -35.30
N VAL A 145 18.54 6.04 -35.15
CA VAL A 145 19.38 5.17 -35.99
C VAL A 145 18.67 4.76 -37.28
N ARG A 146 17.35 4.84 -37.36
CA ARG A 146 16.57 4.36 -38.51
C ARG A 146 15.58 5.39 -38.99
N GLU A 147 15.33 5.37 -40.29
CA GLU A 147 14.32 6.22 -40.91
C GLU A 147 12.94 5.85 -40.37
N VAL A 148 12.26 6.88 -39.89
CA VAL A 148 10.85 6.87 -39.51
C VAL A 148 10.12 7.61 -40.63
N THR A 149 8.87 7.24 -40.91
CA THR A 149 8.07 7.86 -42.00
C THR A 149 8.07 9.38 -41.95
N CYS A 150 8.05 9.95 -40.74
CA CYS A 150 8.29 11.37 -40.50
C CYS A 150 8.75 11.62 -39.05
N VAL A 151 9.43 12.74 -38.84
CA VAL A 151 10.02 13.12 -37.53
C VAL A 151 8.93 13.36 -36.50
N GLU A 152 7.81 13.96 -36.90
CA GLU A 152 6.67 14.27 -36.05
C GLU A 152 6.05 12.99 -35.48
N ALA A 153 5.87 11.96 -36.33
CA ALA A 153 5.35 10.67 -35.89
C ALA A 153 6.32 9.99 -34.91
N GLY A 154 7.63 10.04 -35.18
CA GLY A 154 8.66 9.55 -34.26
C GLY A 154 8.64 10.25 -32.90
N ALA A 155 8.54 11.58 -32.89
CA ALA A 155 8.52 12.38 -31.67
C ALA A 155 7.27 12.12 -30.81
N LEU A 156 6.10 12.04 -31.46
CA LEU A 156 4.84 11.71 -30.78
C LEU A 156 4.86 10.29 -30.20
N PHE A 157 5.40 9.34 -30.94
CA PHE A 157 5.55 7.96 -30.47
C PHE A 157 6.51 7.86 -29.27
N LEU A 158 7.62 8.61 -29.30
CA LEU A 158 8.53 8.72 -28.17
C LEU A 158 7.84 9.34 -26.95
N ALA A 159 7.02 10.37 -27.13
CA ALA A 159 6.24 10.97 -26.05
C ALA A 159 5.27 9.94 -25.42
N THR A 160 4.62 9.09 -26.23
CA THR A 160 3.82 7.96 -25.74
C THR A 160 4.66 7.00 -24.90
N MET A 161 5.87 6.63 -25.36
CA MET A 161 6.74 5.69 -24.64
C MET A 161 7.30 6.25 -23.33
N ILE A 162 7.37 7.57 -23.18
CA ILE A 162 7.78 8.20 -21.92
C ILE A 162 6.61 8.26 -20.94
N THR A 163 5.41 8.57 -21.44
CA THR A 163 4.22 8.85 -20.62
C THR A 163 3.41 7.59 -20.25
N GLY A 164 3.25 6.64 -21.18
CA GLY A 164 2.43 5.45 -21.02
C GLY A 164 2.88 4.47 -19.92
N PRO A 165 4.18 4.14 -19.78
CA PRO A 165 4.63 3.19 -18.76
C PRO A 165 4.31 3.62 -17.32
N GLN A 166 4.26 4.92 -17.06
CA GLN A 166 4.13 5.48 -15.70
C GLN A 166 2.88 5.01 -14.95
N PRO A 167 1.63 5.24 -15.41
CA PRO A 167 0.44 4.83 -14.68
C PRO A 167 0.37 3.32 -14.48
N VAL A 168 0.74 2.55 -15.50
CA VAL A 168 0.66 1.08 -15.51
C VAL A 168 1.68 0.48 -14.53
N ALA A 169 2.98 0.81 -14.64
CA ALA A 169 3.99 0.27 -13.71
C ALA A 169 3.73 0.66 -12.26
N ARG A 170 3.37 1.93 -12.01
CA ARG A 170 3.06 2.38 -10.64
C ARG A 170 1.88 1.60 -10.08
N GLY A 171 0.82 1.43 -10.86
CA GLY A 171 -0.38 0.69 -10.47
C GLY A 171 -0.08 -0.76 -10.14
N ILE A 172 0.59 -1.48 -11.06
CA ILE A 172 0.91 -2.91 -10.90
C ILE A 172 1.86 -3.13 -9.72
N ALA A 173 2.97 -2.37 -9.67
CA ALA A 173 3.95 -2.53 -8.60
C ALA A 173 3.32 -2.26 -7.23
N ARG A 174 2.40 -1.29 -7.12
CA ARG A 174 1.67 -1.01 -5.89
C ARG A 174 0.68 -2.11 -5.54
N TRP A 175 -0.07 -2.60 -6.51
CA TRP A 175 -1.03 -3.69 -6.32
C TRP A 175 -0.34 -4.97 -5.84
N LEU A 176 0.78 -5.34 -6.47
CA LEU A 176 1.58 -6.50 -6.09
C LEU A 176 2.27 -6.32 -4.73
N ALA A 177 2.72 -5.10 -4.40
CA ALA A 177 3.38 -4.80 -3.14
C ALA A 177 2.42 -4.66 -1.95
N ALA A 178 1.12 -4.40 -2.18
CA ALA A 178 0.17 -4.08 -1.13
C ALA A 178 0.12 -5.09 0.03
N PRO A 179 0.10 -6.42 -0.19
CA PRO A 179 0.10 -7.40 0.90
C PRO A 179 1.40 -7.36 1.72
N SER A 180 2.56 -7.18 1.07
CA SER A 180 3.84 -7.08 1.77
C SER A 180 3.98 -5.74 2.50
N MET A 181 3.44 -4.65 1.95
CA MET A 181 3.44 -3.32 2.59
C MET A 181 2.64 -3.35 3.90
N LEU A 182 1.50 -4.05 3.87
CA LEU A 182 0.69 -4.32 5.05
C LEU A 182 1.50 -5.01 6.14
N GLN A 183 2.07 -6.19 5.85
CA GLN A 183 2.81 -7.00 6.81
C GLN A 183 3.98 -6.23 7.44
N VAL A 184 4.79 -5.56 6.60
CA VAL A 184 5.94 -4.78 7.08
C VAL A 184 5.51 -3.59 7.92
N SER A 185 4.39 -2.92 7.58
CA SER A 185 3.89 -1.79 8.36
C SER A 185 3.39 -2.17 9.75
N LEU A 186 2.76 -3.34 9.88
CA LEU A 186 2.30 -3.86 11.18
C LEU A 186 3.49 -4.28 12.05
N LEU A 187 4.41 -5.06 11.49
CA LEU A 187 5.59 -5.52 12.21
C LEU A 187 6.51 -4.36 12.63
N ALA A 188 6.68 -3.34 11.78
CA ALA A 188 7.44 -2.15 12.14
C ALA A 188 6.79 -1.40 13.30
N ARG A 189 5.45 -1.32 13.34
CA ARG A 189 4.72 -0.67 14.43
C ARG A 189 4.83 -1.45 15.74
N GLU A 190 4.67 -2.77 15.71
CA GLU A 190 4.84 -3.64 16.88
C GLU A 190 6.21 -3.46 17.53
N ARG A 191 7.24 -3.24 16.72
CA ARG A 191 8.62 -3.01 17.16
C ARG A 191 8.96 -1.54 17.43
N GLY A 192 8.00 -0.62 17.31
CA GLY A 192 8.24 0.82 17.50
C GLY A 192 9.17 1.47 16.47
N ILE A 193 9.35 0.85 15.30
CA ILE A 193 10.24 1.32 14.23
C ILE A 193 9.49 2.32 13.34
N THR A 194 10.09 3.50 13.16
CA THR A 194 9.54 4.54 12.27
C THR A 194 10.08 4.36 10.85
N LEU A 195 9.19 4.05 9.90
CA LEU A 195 9.56 3.89 8.48
C LEU A 195 9.67 5.27 7.78
N ARG A 196 10.75 5.51 7.01
CA ARG A 196 10.91 6.70 6.16
C ARG A 196 10.26 6.52 4.79
N THR A 197 8.95 6.69 4.74
CA THR A 197 8.18 6.54 3.50
C THR A 197 7.95 7.89 2.81
N PRO A 198 8.04 7.97 1.46
CA PRO A 198 7.75 9.20 0.73
C PRO A 198 6.27 9.61 0.87
N VAL A 199 6.04 10.91 1.05
CA VAL A 199 4.72 11.53 1.14
C VAL A 199 4.35 12.01 -0.27
N LEU A 200 3.30 11.43 -0.87
CA LEU A 200 2.85 11.83 -2.21
C LEU A 200 1.34 12.06 -2.14
N PRO A 201 0.87 13.32 -2.18
CA PRO A 201 -0.55 13.61 -2.05
C PRO A 201 -1.34 12.91 -3.15
N LEU A 202 -2.46 12.30 -2.77
CA LEU A 202 -3.47 11.65 -3.60
C LEU A 202 -3.91 12.60 -4.69
N ARG A 203 -4.11 13.90 -4.39
CA ARG A 203 -4.48 14.90 -5.42
C ARG A 203 -3.45 14.96 -6.54
N ARG A 204 -2.15 15.06 -6.21
CA ARG A 204 -1.07 15.10 -7.20
C ARG A 204 -1.02 13.80 -8.01
N ARG A 205 -1.27 12.66 -7.34
CA ARG A 205 -1.34 11.35 -8.01
C ARG A 205 -2.50 11.31 -9.00
N LEU A 206 -3.70 11.70 -8.61
CA LEU A 206 -4.89 11.73 -9.47
C LEU A 206 -4.67 12.63 -10.69
N VAL A 207 -4.16 13.85 -10.49
CA VAL A 207 -3.83 14.77 -11.59
C VAL A 207 -2.81 14.16 -12.53
N GLN A 208 -1.74 13.56 -12.01
CA GLN A 208 -0.73 12.92 -12.83
C GLN A 208 -1.30 11.73 -13.62
N PHE A 209 -2.10 10.86 -13.00
CA PHE A 209 -2.74 9.74 -13.69
C PHE A 209 -3.72 10.22 -14.77
N GLY A 210 -4.56 11.22 -14.48
CA GLY A 210 -5.49 11.79 -15.45
C GLY A 210 -4.77 12.39 -16.66
N MET A 211 -3.71 13.17 -16.42
CA MET A 211 -2.90 13.76 -17.48
C MET A 211 -2.23 12.68 -18.35
N LEU A 212 -1.68 11.63 -17.75
CA LEU A 212 -1.03 10.55 -18.50
C LEU A 212 -2.02 9.67 -19.27
N ILE A 213 -3.21 9.44 -18.71
CA ILE A 213 -4.32 8.73 -19.38
C ILE A 213 -4.83 9.53 -20.58
N ALA A 214 -4.76 10.86 -20.56
CA ALA A 214 -5.10 11.70 -21.70
C ALA A 214 -3.96 11.76 -22.74
N ILE A 215 -2.74 12.11 -22.32
CA ILE A 215 -1.62 12.39 -23.24
C ILE A 215 -1.17 11.13 -23.98
N THR A 216 -1.07 9.99 -23.31
CA THR A 216 -0.54 8.75 -23.90
C THR A 216 -1.36 8.31 -25.14
N PRO A 217 -2.68 8.10 -25.06
CA PRO A 217 -3.45 7.69 -26.24
C PRO A 217 -3.52 8.78 -27.30
N THR A 218 -3.59 10.07 -26.94
CA THR A 218 -3.62 11.17 -27.92
C THR A 218 -2.32 11.22 -28.73
N THR A 219 -1.16 11.15 -28.07
CA THR A 219 0.14 11.13 -28.75
C THR A 219 0.32 9.87 -29.60
N TYR A 220 -0.19 8.73 -29.13
CA TYR A 220 -0.13 7.48 -29.86
C TYR A 220 -0.99 7.49 -31.13
N VAL A 221 -2.24 7.94 -31.06
CA VAL A 221 -3.10 8.05 -32.25
C VAL A 221 -2.53 9.09 -33.22
N ALA A 222 -2.05 10.23 -32.70
CA ALA A 222 -1.45 11.26 -33.51
C ALA A 222 -0.22 10.72 -34.26
N SER A 223 0.66 9.94 -33.64
CA SER A 223 1.82 9.37 -34.34
C SER A 223 1.42 8.49 -35.53
N PHE A 224 0.36 7.69 -35.38
CA PHE A 224 -0.16 6.88 -36.49
C PHE A 224 -0.80 7.73 -37.58
N ALA A 225 -1.55 8.77 -37.23
CA ALA A 225 -2.16 9.68 -38.20
C ALA A 225 -1.11 10.42 -39.04
N PHE A 226 -0.07 10.95 -38.41
CA PHE A 226 1.06 11.60 -39.11
C PHE A 226 1.81 10.61 -40.00
N SER A 227 2.07 9.40 -39.51
CA SER A 227 2.77 8.35 -40.26
C SER A 227 1.97 7.89 -41.49
N ALA A 228 0.65 7.71 -41.34
CA ALA A 228 -0.25 7.36 -42.44
C ALA A 228 -0.31 8.46 -43.51
N GLY A 229 -0.36 9.73 -43.10
CA GLY A 229 -0.35 10.88 -43.99
C GLY A 229 0.96 11.00 -44.79
N ALA A 230 2.10 10.81 -44.13
CA ALA A 230 3.41 10.83 -44.78
C ALA A 230 3.57 9.68 -45.79
N SER A 231 3.06 8.50 -45.46
CA SER A 231 3.18 7.28 -46.29
C SER A 231 2.11 7.16 -47.37
N ARG A 232 1.18 8.13 -47.46
CA ARG A 232 0.01 8.13 -48.38
C ARG A 232 -0.76 6.79 -48.35
N THR A 233 -0.88 6.20 -47.18
CA THR A 233 -1.47 4.87 -46.98
C THR A 233 -2.97 4.88 -47.30
N THR A 234 -3.47 3.82 -47.94
CA THR A 234 -4.90 3.71 -48.27
C THR A 234 -5.75 3.45 -47.02
N ILE A 235 -7.06 3.74 -47.10
CA ILE A 235 -8.00 3.50 -46.00
C ILE A 235 -8.08 2.00 -45.67
N GLU A 236 -7.93 1.12 -46.66
CA GLU A 236 -8.00 -0.33 -46.47
C GLU A 236 -6.82 -0.86 -45.65
N ASP A 237 -5.61 -0.37 -45.93
CA ASP A 237 -4.38 -0.72 -45.21
C ASP A 237 -4.37 -0.18 -43.77
N MET A 238 -5.16 0.86 -43.49
CA MET A 238 -5.29 1.46 -42.15
C MET A 238 -6.21 0.68 -41.20
N ARG A 239 -7.00 -0.29 -41.69
CA ARG A 239 -7.95 -1.03 -40.85
C ARG A 239 -7.29 -1.76 -39.67
N ALA A 240 -6.19 -2.47 -39.92
CA ALA A 240 -5.47 -3.21 -38.89
C ALA A 240 -4.77 -2.29 -37.87
N PRO A 241 -4.00 -1.25 -38.29
CA PRO A 241 -3.46 -0.24 -37.37
C PRO A 241 -4.53 0.43 -36.50
N ILE A 242 -5.68 0.82 -37.07
CA ILE A 242 -6.78 1.44 -36.33
C ILE A 242 -7.33 0.48 -35.26
N ALA A 243 -7.59 -0.78 -35.63
CA ALA A 243 -8.10 -1.77 -34.69
C ALA A 243 -7.12 -2.02 -33.53
N ILE A 244 -5.82 -2.12 -33.82
CA ILE A 244 -4.77 -2.31 -32.82
C ILE A 244 -4.65 -1.09 -31.91
N CYS A 245 -4.72 0.13 -32.47
CA CYS A 245 -4.76 1.36 -31.68
C CYS A 245 -5.97 1.40 -30.76
N ALA A 246 -7.17 1.07 -31.25
CA ALA A 246 -8.38 1.05 -30.43
C ALA A 246 -8.25 0.06 -29.27
N ILE A 247 -7.81 -1.18 -29.55
CA ILE A 247 -7.59 -2.21 -28.52
C ILE A 247 -6.56 -1.74 -27.50
N ALA A 248 -5.43 -1.20 -27.96
CA ALA A 248 -4.36 -0.71 -27.08
C ALA A 248 -4.84 0.41 -26.15
N ILE A 249 -5.60 1.36 -26.67
CA ILE A 249 -6.14 2.50 -25.90
C ILE A 249 -7.15 2.02 -24.87
N VAL A 250 -8.09 1.15 -25.26
CA VAL A 250 -9.10 0.61 -24.35
C VAL A 250 -8.43 -0.22 -23.25
N ALA A 251 -7.48 -1.10 -23.61
CA ALA A 251 -6.75 -1.90 -22.64
C ALA A 251 -5.94 -1.02 -21.68
N PHE A 252 -5.21 -0.03 -22.20
CA PHE A 252 -4.43 0.90 -21.40
C PHE A 252 -5.30 1.70 -20.42
N ALA A 253 -6.43 2.22 -20.89
CA ALA A 253 -7.36 2.98 -20.06
C ALA A 253 -7.98 2.08 -18.98
N ALA A 254 -8.46 0.89 -19.34
CA ALA A 254 -9.07 -0.05 -18.40
C ALA A 254 -8.07 -0.51 -17.32
N ILE A 255 -6.84 -0.87 -17.71
CA ILE A 255 -5.79 -1.29 -16.76
C ILE A 255 -5.42 -0.13 -15.83
N SER A 256 -5.16 1.06 -16.38
CA SER A 256 -4.74 2.23 -15.59
C SER A 256 -5.83 2.69 -14.62
N ALA A 257 -7.07 2.80 -15.10
CA ALA A 257 -8.22 3.19 -14.28
C ALA A 257 -8.53 2.13 -13.22
N GLY A 258 -8.54 0.85 -13.59
CA GLY A 258 -8.80 -0.27 -12.69
C GLY A 258 -7.79 -0.35 -11.55
N LEU A 259 -6.48 -0.23 -11.86
CA LEU A 259 -5.43 -0.22 -10.84
C LEU A 259 -5.52 1.00 -9.91
N MET A 260 -5.86 2.16 -10.45
CA MET A 260 -6.04 3.37 -9.64
C MET A 260 -7.26 3.24 -8.71
N ALA A 261 -8.39 2.77 -9.23
CA ALA A 261 -9.59 2.50 -8.46
C ALA A 261 -9.33 1.48 -7.35
N ALA A 262 -8.70 0.35 -7.69
CA ALA A 262 -8.33 -0.69 -6.72
C ALA A 262 -7.43 -0.15 -5.58
N SER A 263 -6.54 0.81 -5.89
CA SER A 263 -5.66 1.42 -4.88
C SER A 263 -6.41 2.28 -3.87
N ILE A 264 -7.49 2.95 -4.29
CA ILE A 264 -8.31 3.81 -3.42
C ILE A 264 -9.34 2.95 -2.67
N THR A 265 -10.09 2.10 -3.39
CA THR A 265 -11.16 1.28 -2.82
C THR A 265 -10.63 0.35 -1.73
N ARG A 266 -9.46 -0.26 -1.91
CA ARG A 266 -8.86 -1.14 -0.90
C ARG A 266 -8.53 -0.39 0.39
N ALA A 267 -8.00 0.83 0.27
CA ALA A 267 -7.68 1.64 1.44
C ALA A 267 -8.96 2.07 2.18
N VAL A 268 -10.00 2.50 1.46
CA VAL A 268 -11.30 2.87 2.05
C VAL A 268 -11.99 1.65 2.71
N ALA A 269 -11.96 0.48 2.06
CA ALA A 269 -12.51 -0.75 2.62
C ALA A 269 -11.83 -1.11 3.96
N SER A 270 -10.50 -1.02 4.03
CA SER A 270 -9.75 -1.30 5.26
C SER A 270 -10.13 -0.35 6.41
N MET A 271 -10.44 0.92 6.10
CA MET A 271 -10.91 1.88 7.11
C MET A 271 -12.33 1.55 7.56
N SER A 272 -13.22 1.22 6.62
CA SER A 272 -14.60 0.86 6.92
C SER A 272 -14.67 -0.38 7.82
N GLU A 273 -13.82 -1.37 7.55
CA GLU A 273 -13.70 -2.57 8.39
C GLU A 273 -13.23 -2.24 9.80
N ALA A 274 -12.18 -1.44 9.95
CA ALA A 274 -11.71 -1.03 11.28
C ALA A 274 -12.76 -0.22 12.05
N ILE A 275 -13.46 0.71 11.41
CA ILE A 275 -14.57 1.45 12.04
C ILE A 275 -15.70 0.49 12.45
N ARG A 276 -16.06 -0.46 11.59
CA ARG A 276 -17.07 -1.48 11.91
C ARG A 276 -16.62 -2.42 13.02
N ALA A 277 -15.34 -2.73 13.13
CA ALA A 277 -14.78 -3.53 14.22
C ALA A 277 -14.90 -2.78 15.55
N VAL A 278 -14.49 -1.50 15.58
CA VAL A 278 -14.69 -0.62 16.75
C VAL A 278 -16.16 -0.54 17.14
N ALA A 279 -17.06 -0.36 16.16
CA ALA A 279 -18.49 -0.19 16.41
C ALA A 279 -19.20 -1.49 16.86
N ARG A 280 -18.78 -2.66 16.36
CA ARG A 280 -19.44 -3.94 16.66
C ARG A 280 -18.95 -4.60 17.93
N GLN A 281 -17.65 -4.52 18.23
CA GLN A 281 -17.11 -5.36 19.30
C GLN A 281 -17.37 -4.80 20.70
N GLY A 282 -17.40 -3.49 20.93
CA GLY A 282 -17.55 -2.90 22.28
C GLY A 282 -16.42 -3.28 23.28
N ASP A 283 -15.70 -4.36 23.00
CA ASP A 283 -14.55 -4.89 23.68
C ASP A 283 -13.30 -4.40 22.95
N MET A 284 -12.69 -3.37 23.54
CA MET A 284 -11.56 -2.63 22.98
C MET A 284 -10.24 -3.42 23.03
N THR A 285 -10.27 -4.69 23.43
CA THR A 285 -9.05 -5.48 23.69
C THR A 285 -8.40 -6.03 22.41
N ARG A 286 -9.09 -6.04 21.26
CA ARG A 286 -8.54 -6.56 19.97
C ARG A 286 -9.07 -5.85 18.72
N VAL A 287 -9.16 -4.52 18.69
CA VAL A 287 -9.47 -3.83 17.43
C VAL A 287 -8.25 -3.90 16.51
N ALA A 288 -8.42 -4.55 15.35
CA ALA A 288 -7.41 -4.57 14.30
C ALA A 288 -7.14 -3.14 13.81
N ARG A 289 -5.94 -2.63 14.08
CA ARG A 289 -5.52 -1.26 13.71
C ARG A 289 -5.35 -1.14 12.20
N ILE A 290 -5.63 0.05 11.66
CA ILE A 290 -5.55 0.29 10.22
C ILE A 290 -4.07 0.39 9.81
N PRO A 291 -3.60 -0.45 8.89
CA PRO A 291 -2.25 -0.38 8.36
C PRO A 291 -2.05 0.89 7.53
N GLN A 292 -0.97 1.64 7.78
CA GLN A 292 -0.61 2.80 6.98
C GLN A 292 0.08 2.38 5.67
N GLN A 293 -0.71 1.88 4.72
CA GLN A 293 -0.24 1.50 3.38
C GLN A 293 0.11 2.73 2.51
N LEU A 294 -0.42 3.90 2.85
CA LEU A 294 -0.17 5.16 2.18
C LEU A 294 0.21 6.23 3.21
N ARG A 295 1.09 7.17 2.83
CA ARG A 295 1.29 8.45 3.51
C ARG A 295 0.78 9.59 2.63
N ASP A 296 -0.46 9.45 2.20
CA ASP A 296 -1.22 10.51 1.53
C ASP A 296 -2.42 10.87 2.42
N GLU A 297 -3.39 11.61 1.89
CA GLU A 297 -4.59 12.05 2.59
C GLU A 297 -5.36 10.85 3.18
N VAL A 298 -5.36 9.71 2.47
CA VAL A 298 -5.94 8.43 2.95
C VAL A 298 -5.07 7.86 4.08
N GLY A 299 -3.76 7.91 3.93
CA GLY A 299 -2.81 7.61 5.01
C GLY A 299 -3.00 8.46 6.28
N GLY A 300 -3.24 9.76 6.11
CA GLY A 300 -3.51 10.71 7.18
C GLY A 300 -4.80 10.37 7.90
N LEU A 301 -5.86 10.02 7.17
CA LEU A 301 -7.10 9.55 7.75
C LEU A 301 -6.91 8.26 8.55
N ALA A 302 -6.15 7.29 8.03
CA ALA A 302 -5.81 6.07 8.77
C ALA A 302 -5.03 6.38 10.05
N ALA A 303 -4.14 7.37 10.03
CA ALA A 303 -3.41 7.85 11.21
C ALA A 303 -4.38 8.39 12.27
N SER A 304 -5.31 9.27 11.88
CA SER A 304 -6.29 9.86 12.79
C SER A 304 -7.24 8.82 13.38
N ILE A 305 -7.69 7.84 12.59
CA ILE A 305 -8.52 6.73 13.10
C ILE A 305 -7.72 5.87 14.10
N ASN A 306 -6.46 5.56 13.80
CA ASN A 306 -5.62 4.83 14.74
C ASN A 306 -5.40 5.61 16.04
N GLU A 307 -5.19 6.92 15.98
CA GLU A 307 -5.08 7.76 17.17
C GLU A 307 -6.39 7.75 17.98
N MET A 308 -7.54 7.77 17.32
CA MET A 308 -8.84 7.63 17.98
C MET A 308 -8.97 6.26 18.66
N ILE A 309 -8.57 5.16 18.01
CA ILE A 309 -8.55 3.83 18.62
C ILE A 309 -7.62 3.81 19.85
N ASP A 310 -6.41 4.37 19.74
CA ASP A 310 -5.44 4.43 20.84
C ASP A 310 -5.95 5.29 22.02
N ARG A 311 -6.78 6.31 21.77
CA ARG A 311 -7.46 7.10 22.81
C ARG A 311 -8.58 6.31 23.45
N LEU A 312 -9.41 5.60 22.68
CA LEU A 312 -10.50 4.78 23.18
C LEU A 312 -9.99 3.65 24.07
N GLU A 313 -8.94 2.93 23.64
CA GLU A 313 -8.31 1.87 24.44
C GLU A 313 -7.79 2.40 25.78
N ARG A 314 -7.13 3.57 25.80
CA ARG A 314 -6.68 4.22 27.04
C ARG A 314 -7.83 4.56 27.97
N THR A 315 -8.89 5.18 27.45
CA THR A 315 -10.07 5.52 28.24
C THR A 315 -10.75 4.26 28.81
N ALA A 316 -10.85 3.17 28.04
CA ALA A 316 -11.40 1.91 28.54
C ALA A 316 -10.51 1.28 29.63
N ALA A 317 -9.19 1.30 29.47
CA ALA A 317 -8.25 0.82 30.48
C ALA A 317 -8.35 1.63 31.79
N GLU A 318 -8.51 2.95 31.69
CA GLU A 318 -8.74 3.83 32.83
C GLU A 318 -10.06 3.52 33.56
N HIS A 319 -11.15 3.31 32.81
CA HIS A 319 -12.44 2.90 33.40
C HIS A 319 -12.38 1.53 34.06
N ALA A 320 -11.68 0.56 33.48
CA ALA A 320 -11.46 -0.75 34.08
C ALA A 320 -10.63 -0.64 35.38
N ALA A 321 -9.56 0.16 35.37
CA ALA A 321 -8.74 0.42 36.55
C ALA A 321 -9.52 1.17 37.65
N MET A 322 -10.41 2.09 37.28
CA MET A 322 -11.29 2.80 38.21
C MET A 322 -12.34 1.87 38.83
N SER A 323 -12.96 1.01 38.03
CA SER A 323 -13.94 0.01 38.47
C SER A 323 -13.32 -1.05 39.39
N CYS A 324 -12.09 -1.48 39.09
CA CYS A 324 -11.33 -2.38 39.95
C CYS A 324 -11.00 -1.72 41.30
N ARG A 325 -10.56 -0.45 41.30
CA ARG A 325 -10.29 0.31 42.52
C ARG A 325 -11.53 0.52 43.39
N THR A 326 -12.68 0.82 42.80
CA THR A 326 -13.94 0.97 43.56
C THR A 326 -14.42 -0.37 44.13
N ARG A 327 -14.30 -1.47 43.38
CA ARG A 327 -14.57 -2.83 43.88
C ARG A 327 -13.67 -3.20 45.06
N TRP A 328 -12.36 -2.97 44.94
CA TRP A 328 -11.40 -3.19 46.03
C TRP A 328 -11.72 -2.37 47.28
N ARG A 329 -12.08 -1.08 47.13
CA ARG A 329 -12.50 -0.23 48.26
C ARG A 329 -13.78 -0.70 48.95
N ARG A 330 -14.72 -1.30 48.22
CA ARG A 330 -15.91 -1.92 48.85
C ARG A 330 -15.55 -3.19 49.61
N ALA A 331 -14.69 -4.04 49.04
CA ALA A 331 -14.24 -5.27 49.68
C ALA A 331 -13.51 -4.98 51.00
N THR A 332 -12.57 -4.02 51.02
CA THR A 332 -11.84 -3.65 52.24
C THR A 332 -12.72 -2.97 53.30
N ARG A 333 -13.73 -2.21 52.91
CA ARG A 333 -14.73 -1.67 53.86
C ARG A 333 -15.61 -2.76 54.48
N SER A 334 -15.99 -3.78 53.69
CA SER A 334 -16.80 -4.90 54.19
C SER A 334 -16.03 -5.80 55.17
N SER A 335 -14.73 -6.02 54.95
CA SER A 335 -13.88 -6.79 55.87
C SER A 335 -13.62 -6.03 57.18
N SER A 336 -13.49 -4.70 57.15
CA SER A 336 -13.41 -3.89 58.39
C SER A 336 -14.73 -3.85 59.17
N SER A 337 -15.88 -4.08 58.52
CA SER A 337 -17.18 -4.13 59.20
C SER A 337 -17.48 -5.48 59.86
N CYS A 338 -16.81 -6.56 59.45
CA CYS A 338 -16.94 -7.88 60.10
C CYS A 338 -15.91 -8.10 61.23
N ALA A 339 -15.04 -7.12 61.49
CA ALA A 339 -14.02 -7.17 62.53
C ALA A 339 -14.41 -6.38 63.79
N THR A 340 -15.67 -6.45 64.22
CA THR A 340 -16.06 -6.08 65.60
C THR A 340 -16.14 -7.36 66.44
N PRO A 341 -15.15 -7.66 67.29
CA PRO A 341 -15.28 -8.73 68.25
C PRO A 341 -16.31 -8.31 69.31
N ARG A 342 -17.39 -9.07 69.40
CA ARG A 342 -18.43 -8.96 70.43
C ARG A 342 -17.82 -9.39 71.77
N SER A 343 -17.17 -8.46 72.49
CA SER A 343 -16.62 -8.74 73.82
C SER A 343 -17.72 -8.73 74.87
N SER A 344 -18.14 -9.91 75.30
CA SER A 344 -18.96 -10.12 76.50
C SER A 344 -18.13 -9.88 77.77
N ARG A 345 -18.73 -9.15 78.72
CA ARG A 345 -18.31 -8.90 80.11
C ARG A 345 -17.64 -10.10 80.80
N ARG A 346 -16.57 -9.84 81.57
CA ARG A 346 -16.47 -10.26 82.99
C ARG A 346 -15.48 -9.39 83.78
N SER A 347 -15.94 -9.06 84.98
CA SER A 347 -15.32 -8.30 86.06
C SER A 347 -14.19 -9.04 86.77
N ALA A 348 -13.17 -8.30 87.23
CA ALA A 348 -12.69 -8.23 88.62
C ALA A 348 -11.18 -7.88 88.71
N GLY A 349 -10.82 -7.01 89.66
CA GLY A 349 -9.49 -7.01 90.29
C GLY A 349 -8.50 -5.92 89.89
N TRP A 350 -8.59 -4.75 90.55
CA TRP A 350 -7.46 -3.88 90.88
C TRP A 350 -6.57 -4.57 91.96
N PRO A 351 -5.30 -4.16 92.27
CA PRO A 351 -4.85 -2.75 92.31
C PRO A 351 -3.33 -2.43 92.06
N ARG A 352 -3.06 -1.11 92.11
CA ARG A 352 -1.84 -0.37 92.58
C ARG A 352 -0.63 -0.17 91.64
N GLY A 353 -0.25 1.11 91.48
CA GLY A 353 1.10 1.51 91.03
C GLY A 353 1.25 2.96 90.55
N SER A 354 1.27 3.92 91.49
CA SER A 354 1.93 5.24 91.49
C SER A 354 2.07 6.12 90.22
N ARG A 355 1.51 7.33 90.35
CA ARG A 355 1.79 8.59 89.63
C ARG A 355 3.27 8.94 89.49
N THR A 356 3.64 9.56 88.37
CA THR A 356 4.36 10.86 88.31
C THR A 356 4.10 11.58 86.99
N ARG A 357 4.14 12.92 87.07
CA ARG A 357 3.45 13.92 86.24
C ARG A 357 4.42 14.57 85.24
N SER A 358 3.86 15.01 84.10
CA SER A 358 4.20 16.22 83.29
C SER A 358 5.67 16.52 82.95
N THR A 359 6.03 16.81 81.69
CA THR A 359 5.66 18.09 81.06
C THR A 359 5.79 18.11 79.53
N ARG A 360 4.86 18.88 78.97
CA ARG A 360 4.70 19.50 77.65
C ARG A 360 5.98 20.14 77.07
N ARG A 361 6.30 19.91 75.78
CA ARG A 361 6.70 20.99 74.85
C ARG A 361 6.64 20.59 73.38
N SER A 362 6.03 21.47 72.62
CA SER A 362 5.92 21.56 71.16
C SER A 362 7.08 22.36 70.57
N SER A 363 7.66 21.91 69.46
CA SER A 363 8.38 22.70 68.42
C SER A 363 8.95 21.70 67.39
N SER A 364 8.45 21.62 66.14
CA SER A 364 8.78 22.45 64.96
C SER A 364 10.25 22.38 64.50
N SER A 365 10.47 21.81 63.30
CA SER A 365 11.57 21.97 62.29
C SER A 365 11.77 20.61 61.61
N ALA A 366 11.66 20.35 60.29
CA ALA A 366 11.91 21.09 59.04
C ALA A 366 13.41 21.37 58.76
N THR A 367 14.10 20.43 58.10
CA THR A 367 15.27 20.58 57.19
C THR A 367 15.56 19.17 56.60
N ALA A 368 15.48 18.82 55.31
CA ALA A 368 16.00 19.34 54.04
C ALA A 368 17.39 18.78 53.62
N CYS A 369 17.39 18.16 52.42
CA CYS A 369 18.40 18.08 51.34
C CYS A 369 19.85 17.60 51.54
N SER A 370 20.24 16.65 50.68
CA SER A 370 21.31 16.68 49.65
C SER A 370 21.83 15.24 49.43
N SER A 371 22.01 14.73 48.21
CA SER A 371 22.64 15.29 47.01
C SER A 371 22.00 14.75 45.74
#